data_AF-A7IP36-F1
#
_entry.id   AF-A7IP36-F1
#
_cell.length_a   1.000
_cell.length_b   1.000
_cell.length_c   1.000
_cell.angle_alpha   90.00
_cell.angle_beta   90.00
_cell.angle_gamma   90.00
#
_symmetry.space_group_name_H-M   'P 1'
#
loop_
_entity.id
_entity.type
_entity.pdbx_description
1 polymer ?
#
loop_
_entity_poly.entity_id
_entity_poly.type
_entity_poly.pdbx_seq_one_letter_code
_entity_poly.pdbx_strand_id
1 'polypeptide(L)' 'MARHWQTPLSRQIWLPDGSTLSTLADCGRVLLRRFAAGQGGAELDAAFQALIGAAEACRPEDVAFAERKVRLFFRTRALL' A
#
# COMPACT_ATOMS: atom_id res chain seq x y z
N MET A 1 -14.02 -10.95 -8.16
CA MET A 1 -13.02 -9.91 -7.86
C MET A 1 -11.72 -10.59 -7.48
N ALA A 2 -10.62 -10.19 -8.12
CA ALA A 2 -9.39 -10.98 -8.23
C ALA A 2 -8.72 -11.28 -6.88
N ARG A 3 -8.32 -12.55 -6.67
CA ARG A 3 -7.64 -13.03 -5.45
C ARG A 3 -6.34 -12.28 -5.15
N HIS A 4 -5.76 -11.60 -6.13
CA HIS A 4 -4.49 -10.89 -6.02
C HIS A 4 -4.50 -9.69 -5.08
N TRP A 5 -5.66 -9.07 -4.81
CA TRP A 5 -5.75 -7.97 -3.84
C TRP A 5 -5.69 -8.44 -2.39
N GLN A 6 -5.97 -9.72 -2.12
CA GLN A 6 -5.81 -10.33 -0.80
C GLN A 6 -4.36 -10.78 -0.54
N THR A 7 -3.43 -10.50 -1.45
CA THR A 7 -2.02 -10.81 -1.26
C THR A 7 -1.52 -10.14 0.01
N PRO A 8 -0.96 -10.92 0.95
CA PRO A 8 -0.42 -10.38 2.18
C PRO A 8 0.82 -9.54 1.88
N LEU A 9 1.00 -8.48 2.67
CA LEU A 9 2.24 -7.72 2.66
C LEU A 9 3.35 -8.58 3.28
N SER A 10 4.58 -8.42 2.78
CA SER A 10 5.79 -8.98 3.36
C SER A 10 5.98 -8.53 4.81
N ARG A 11 5.60 -7.28 5.11
CA ARG A 11 5.55 -6.73 6.47
C ARG A 11 4.34 -5.84 6.67
N GLN A 12 3.70 -5.99 7.82
CA GLN A 12 2.59 -5.12 8.22
C GLN A 12 3.04 -3.65 8.26
N ILE A 13 2.15 -2.75 7.84
CA ILE A 13 2.36 -1.31 7.92
C ILE A 13 1.49 -0.79 9.06
N TRP A 14 2.12 -0.10 10.00
CA TRP A 14 1.42 0.58 11.09
C TRP A 14 1.20 2.03 10.70
N LEU A 15 -0.04 2.51 10.80
CA LEU A 15 -0.37 3.89 10.52
C LEU A 15 -0.44 4.72 11.81
N PRO A 16 -0.25 6.05 11.74
CA PRO A 16 -0.28 6.92 12.93
C PRO A 16 -1.62 6.95 13.68
N ASP A 17 -2.71 6.55 13.03
CA ASP A 17 -4.04 6.45 13.62
C ASP A 17 -4.28 5.13 14.38
N GLY A 18 -3.23 4.30 14.52
CA GLY A 18 -3.28 3.01 15.20
C GLY A 18 -3.82 1.87 14.33
N SER A 19 -4.26 2.16 13.10
CA SER A 19 -4.66 1.12 12.16
C SER A 19 -3.47 0.41 11.54
N THR A 20 -3.70 -0.81 11.03
CA THR A 20 -2.66 -1.61 10.40
C THR A 20 -3.08 -2.11 9.03
N LEU A 21 -2.12 -2.19 8.11
CA LEU A 21 -2.31 -2.70 6.75
C LEU A 21 -1.58 -4.03 6.63
N SER A 22 -2.32 -5.05 6.21
CA SER A 22 -1.84 -6.43 6.14
C SER A 22 -1.90 -7.01 4.72
N THR A 23 -2.67 -6.39 3.84
CA THR A 23 -2.88 -6.82 2.45
C THR A 23 -2.78 -5.66 1.46
N LEU A 24 -2.59 -5.98 0.17
CA LEU A 24 -2.68 -4.97 -0.89
C LEU A 24 -4.05 -4.25 -0.90
N ALA A 25 -5.13 -4.95 -0.57
CA ALA A 25 -6.46 -4.36 -0.44
C ALA A 25 -6.55 -3.33 0.69
N ASP A 26 -5.88 -3.55 1.82
CA ASP A 26 -5.83 -2.57 2.92
C ASP A 26 -5.13 -1.29 2.47
N CYS A 27 -3.97 -1.43 1.82
CA CYS A 27 -3.25 -0.31 1.24
C CYS A 27 -4.13 0.46 0.24
N GLY A 28 -4.79 -0.23 -0.69
CA GLY A 28 -5.67 0.40 -1.68
C GLY A 28 -6.80 1.20 -1.04
N ARG A 29 -7.46 0.63 -0.03
CA ARG A 29 -8.54 1.32 0.71
C ARG A 29 -8.06 2.60 1.38
N VAL A 30 -6.90 2.57 2.03
CA VAL A 30 -6.38 3.76 2.71
C VAL A 30 -5.90 4.81 1.71
N LEU A 31 -5.18 4.42 0.66
CA LEU A 31 -4.76 5.37 -0.38
C LEU A 31 -5.96 6.03 -1.06
N LEU A 32 -7.04 5.29 -1.34
CA LEU A 32 -8.28 5.83 -1.91
C LEU A 32 -8.96 6.83 -0.97
N ARG A 33 -9.01 6.55 0.34
CA ARG A 33 -9.54 7.51 1.32
C ARG A 33 -8.73 8.80 1.35
N ARG A 34 -7.40 8.71 1.24
CA ARG A 34 -6.49 9.85 1.25
C ARG A 34 -6.63 10.69 -0.03
N PHE A 35 -6.77 10.02 -1.18
CA PHE A 35 -7.10 10.66 -2.45
C PHE A 35 -8.44 11.42 -2.36
N ALA A 36 -9.50 10.76 -1.85
CA ALA A 36 -10.81 11.37 -1.67
C ALA A 36 -10.81 12.55 -0.69
N ALA A 37 -9.88 12.57 0.27
CA ALA A 37 -9.67 13.67 1.21
C ALA A 37 -8.79 14.81 0.62
N GLY A 38 -8.40 14.75 -0.66
CA GLY A 38 -7.60 15.77 -1.32
C GLY A 38 -6.11 15.75 -0.97
N GLN A 39 -5.61 14.69 -0.31
CA GLN A 39 -4.20 14.54 0.08
C GLN A 39 -3.33 14.00 -1.07
N GLY A 40 -3.60 14.47 -2.29
CA GLY A 40 -2.92 14.05 -3.52
C GLY A 40 -1.46 14.46 -3.60
N GLY A 41 -0.77 13.98 -4.63
CA GLY A 41 0.62 14.32 -4.90
C GLY A 41 1.38 13.16 -5.55
N ALA A 42 2.59 13.45 -6.05
CA ALA A 42 3.42 12.47 -6.76
C ALA A 42 3.71 11.20 -5.94
N GLU A 43 3.78 11.32 -4.61
CA GLU A 43 4.00 10.16 -3.72
C GLU A 43 2.77 9.27 -3.60
N LEU A 44 1.56 9.85 -3.64
CA LEU A 44 0.30 9.10 -3.65
C LEU A 44 0.12 8.34 -4.97
N ASP A 45 0.40 9.02 -6.09
CA ASP A 45 0.31 8.41 -7.42
C ASP A 45 1.32 7.27 -7.58
N ALA A 46 2.55 7.47 -7.11
CA ALA A 46 3.58 6.43 -7.09
C ALA A 46 3.18 5.23 -6.21
N ALA A 47 2.49 5.46 -5.09
CA ALA A 47 1.98 4.40 -4.24
C ALA A 47 0.85 3.61 -4.93
N PHE A 48 -0.06 4.29 -5.63
CA PHE A 48 -1.09 3.61 -6.42
C PHE A 48 -0.52 2.78 -7.56
N GLN A 49 0.40 3.33 -8.36
CA GLN A 49 1.01 2.61 -9.47
C GLN A 49 1.74 1.35 -9.00
N ALA A 50 2.52 1.46 -7.91
CA ALA A 50 3.21 0.32 -7.34
C ALA A 50 2.23 -0.74 -6.80
N LEU A 51 1.13 -0.31 -6.18
CA LEU A 51 0.10 -1.21 -5.66
C LEU A 51 -0.63 -1.98 -6.77
N ILE A 52 -0.99 -1.29 -7.85
CA ILE A 52 -1.63 -1.90 -9.03
C ILE A 52 -0.67 -2.88 -9.69
N GLY A 53 0.59 -2.47 -9.91
CA GLY A 53 1.62 -3.35 -10.47
C GLY A 53 1.83 -4.61 -9.63
N ALA A 54 1.84 -4.49 -8.30
CA ALA A 54 1.95 -5.64 -7.40
C ALA A 54 0.73 -6.58 -7.48
N ALA A 55 -0.48 -6.01 -7.57
CA ALA A 55 -1.72 -6.80 -7.69
C ALA A 55 -1.81 -7.51 -9.06
N GLU A 56 -1.24 -6.94 -10.12
CA GLU A 56 -1.25 -7.54 -11.46
C GLU A 56 -0.15 -8.60 -11.62
N ALA A 57 1.07 -8.29 -11.18
CA ALA A 57 2.21 -9.20 -11.33
C ALA A 57 2.16 -10.38 -10.35
N CYS A 58 1.56 -10.17 -9.17
CA CYS A 58 1.43 -11.18 -8.11
C CYS A 58 2.80 -11.79 -7.69
N ARG A 59 3.90 -11.03 -7.81
CA ARG A 59 5.23 -11.47 -7.39
C ARG A 59 5.64 -10.84 -6.05
N PRO A 60 6.37 -11.55 -5.19
CA PRO A 60 6.81 -11.04 -3.90
C PRO A 60 7.61 -9.73 -3.99
N GLU A 61 8.47 -9.59 -5.00
CA GLU A 61 9.29 -8.39 -5.23
C GLU A 61 8.45 -7.14 -5.52
N ASP A 62 7.34 -7.30 -6.25
CA ASP A 62 6.42 -6.22 -6.58
C ASP A 62 5.60 -5.83 -5.33
N VAL A 63 5.19 -6.80 -4.52
CA VAL A 63 4.54 -6.56 -3.22
C VAL A 63 5.48 -5.76 -2.31
N ALA A 64 6.74 -6.15 -2.19
CA ALA A 64 7.74 -5.41 -1.41
C ALA A 64 8.02 -4.01 -1.97
N PHE A 65 7.95 -3.83 -3.29
CA PHE A 65 8.04 -2.50 -3.91
C PHE A 65 6.82 -1.62 -3.57
N ALA A 66 5.61 -2.15 -3.68
CA ALA A 66 4.38 -1.47 -3.28
C ALA A 66 4.42 -1.06 -1.81
N GLU A 67 4.82 -1.96 -0.91
CA GLU A 67 5.00 -1.65 0.51
C GLU A 67 5.92 -0.45 0.74
N ARG A 68 7.05 -0.39 0.05
CA ARG A 68 8.01 0.73 0.18
C ARG A 68 7.39 2.05 -0.24
N LYS A 69 6.60 2.08 -1.32
CA LYS A 69 5.93 3.30 -1.77
C LYS A 69 4.81 3.73 -0.83
N VAL A 70 4.01 2.79 -0.32
CA VAL A 70 2.98 3.07 0.69
C VAL A 70 3.62 3.61 1.97
N ARG A 71 4.71 3.00 2.45
CA ARG A 71 5.47 3.49 3.62
C ARG A 71 6.04 4.88 3.42
N LEU A 72 6.57 5.17 2.23
CA LEU A 72 7.10 6.49 1.90
C LEU A 72 6.02 7.57 1.99
N PHE A 73 4.84 7.30 1.41
CA PHE A 73 3.69 8.21 1.47
C PHE A 73 3.27 8.52 2.92
N PHE A 74 3.22 7.50 3.78
CA PHE A 74 2.86 7.68 5.20
C PHE A 74 4.06 8.00 6.11
N ARG A 75 5.28 8.17 5.57
CA ARG A 75 6.55 8.30 6.31
C ARG A 75 6.70 7.29 7.48
N THR A 76 6.25 6.04 7.31
CA THR A 76 6.15 5.06 8.41
C THR A 76 7.12 3.89 8.28
N ARG A 77 7.70 3.45 9.41
CA ARG A 77 8.64 2.32 9.49
C ARG A 77 7.93 0.98 9.68
N ALA A 78 8.56 -0.11 9.24
CA ALA A 78 8.10 -1.48 9.53
C ALA A 78 8.43 -1.86 10.97
N LEU A 79 7.51 -2.55 11.65
CA LEU A 79 7.86 -3.30 12.84
C LEU A 79 8.45 -4.65 12.40
N LEU A 80 9.49 -5.06 13.13
CA LEU A 80 10.26 -6.29 12.91
C LEU A 80 9.41 -7.54 13.14
#